data_AF-A0A7C7REI6-F1
#
_entry.id   AF-A0A7C7REI6-F1
#
_cell.length_a   1.000
_cell.length_b   1.000
_cell.length_c   1.000
_cell.angle_alpha   90.00
_cell.angle_beta   90.00
_cell.angle_gamma   90.00
#
_symmetry.space_group_name_H-M   'P 1'
#
loop_
_entity.id
_entity.type
_entity.pdbx_description
1 polymer ?
#
loop_
_entity_poly.entity_id
_entity_poly.type
_entity_poly.pdbx_seq_one_letter_code
_entity_poly.pdbx_strand_id
1 'polypeptide(L)'
;MSEQRKRDYTKYLFDGEKYGKGRLVLAVLKNYVAENPGISNFDLKMAFPDCLQGDSDMQFSSTRVVLSRVEEIEAGEMKRFFTKDEELIQIQGGKIAVCREWNYQNIQNFI
;
A
#
# COMPACT_ATOMS: atom_id res chain seq x y z
N MET A 1 18.50 10.88 27.63
CA MET A 1 18.31 11.79 26.48
C MET A 1 17.48 11.06 25.45
N SER A 2 16.27 11.53 25.15
CA SER A 2 15.45 10.95 24.09
C SER A 2 15.98 11.42 22.74
N GLU A 3 16.54 10.51 21.94
CA GLU A 3 16.83 10.82 20.54
C GLU A 3 15.52 11.21 19.84
N GLN A 4 15.43 12.45 19.37
CA GLN A 4 14.38 12.83 18.44
C GLN A 4 14.54 11.97 17.18
N ARG A 5 13.63 11.01 16.96
CA ARG A 5 13.56 10.25 15.72
C ARG A 5 13.40 11.24 14.56
N LYS A 6 14.48 11.50 13.83
CA LYS A 6 14.47 12.30 12.60
C LYS A 6 13.50 11.64 11.63
N ARG A 7 12.45 12.37 11.23
CA ARG A 7 11.49 11.86 10.25
C ARG A 7 12.22 11.59 8.94
N ASP A 8 12.00 10.40 8.39
CA ASP A 8 12.57 10.00 7.11
C ASP A 8 11.68 10.46 5.94
N TYR A 9 12.25 11.29 5.07
CA TYR A 9 11.59 11.85 3.89
C TYR A 9 12.11 11.25 2.58
N THR A 10 12.81 10.10 2.65
CA THR A 10 13.32 9.41 1.46
C THR A 10 12.21 9.19 0.42
N LYS A 11 12.53 9.56 -0.82
CA LYS A 11 11.69 9.42 -2.01
C LYS A 11 12.33 8.43 -2.99
N TYR A 12 11.50 7.81 -3.81
CA TYR A 12 11.87 6.79 -4.80
C TYR A 12 11.41 7.21 -6.18
N LEU A 13 12.18 6.85 -7.22
CA LEU A 13 11.86 7.13 -8.61
C LEU A 13 11.03 5.98 -9.19
N PHE A 14 9.89 6.29 -9.77
CA PHE A 14 9.07 5.34 -10.53
C PHE A 14 8.46 6.08 -11.71
N ASP A 15 8.60 5.51 -12.91
CA ASP A 15 8.14 6.10 -14.18
C ASP A 15 8.49 7.59 -14.36
N GLY A 16 9.74 7.96 -14.05
CA GLY A 16 10.23 9.33 -14.16
C GLY A 16 9.80 10.29 -13.03
N GLU A 17 8.90 9.88 -12.13
CA GLU A 17 8.41 10.70 -11.02
C GLU A 17 8.94 10.26 -9.65
N LYS A 18 9.06 11.22 -8.71
CA LYS A 18 9.57 10.96 -7.35
C LYS A 18 8.45 10.88 -6.33
N TYR A 19 8.27 9.71 -5.73
CA TYR A 19 7.23 9.44 -4.74
C TYR A 19 7.79 9.22 -3.33
N GLY A 20 7.03 9.64 -2.31
CA GLY A 20 7.23 9.13 -0.95
C GLY A 20 6.74 7.68 -0.84
N LYS A 21 7.15 6.96 0.20
CA LYS A 21 6.95 5.50 0.35
C LYS A 21 5.53 4.98 0.03
N GLY A 22 4.51 5.40 0.77
CA GLY A 22 3.14 4.95 0.48
C GLY A 22 2.62 5.41 -0.90
N ARG A 23 3.07 6.58 -1.38
CA ARG A 23 2.73 7.07 -2.72
C ARG A 23 3.39 6.26 -3.83
N LEU A 24 4.60 5.74 -3.60
CA LEU A 24 5.28 4.84 -4.52
C LEU A 24 4.46 3.57 -4.70
N VAL A 25 4.06 2.94 -3.59
CA VAL A 25 3.23 1.73 -3.62
C VAL A 25 1.91 1.99 -4.35
N LEU A 26 1.24 3.12 -4.07
CA LEU A 26 0.03 3.50 -4.79
C LEU A 26 0.28 3.65 -6.31
N ALA A 27 1.37 4.31 -6.72
CA ALA A 27 1.71 4.50 -8.13
C ALA A 27 1.99 3.15 -8.84
N VAL A 28 2.76 2.27 -8.20
CA VAL A 28 3.07 0.93 -8.71
C VAL A 28 1.81 0.09 -8.87
N LEU A 29 0.93 0.04 -7.85
CA LEU A 29 -0.31 -0.72 -7.94
C LEU A 29 -1.27 -0.16 -9.01
N LYS A 30 -1.36 1.17 -9.14
CA LYS A 30 -2.15 1.79 -10.21
C LYS A 30 -1.64 1.38 -11.59
N ASN A 31 -0.32 1.43 -11.79
CA ASN A 31 0.30 1.01 -13.05
C ASN A 31 0.04 -0.48 -13.33
N TYR A 32 0.25 -1.34 -12.33
CA TYR A 32 0.05 -2.78 -12.47
C TYR A 32 -1.40 -3.14 -12.83
N VAL A 33 -2.40 -2.50 -12.22
CA VAL A 33 -3.81 -2.71 -12.56
C VAL A 33 -4.16 -2.17 -13.95
N ALA A 34 -3.58 -1.04 -14.36
CA ALA A 34 -3.77 -0.50 -15.70
C ALA A 34 -3.21 -1.44 -16.79
N GLU A 35 -2.09 -2.11 -16.52
CA GLU A 35 -1.48 -3.13 -17.39
C GLU A 35 -2.21 -4.48 -17.35
N ASN A 36 -3.01 -4.74 -16.31
CA ASN A 36 -3.77 -5.98 -16.12
C ASN A 36 -5.27 -5.70 -15.92
N PRO A 37 -6.00 -5.28 -16.97
CA PRO A 37 -7.43 -4.96 -16.87
C PRO A 37 -8.25 -6.14 -16.38
N GLY A 38 -9.14 -5.89 -15.41
CA GLY A 38 -10.01 -6.92 -14.85
C GLY A 38 -9.33 -7.86 -13.86
N ILE A 39 -8.13 -7.53 -13.37
CA ILE A 39 -7.48 -8.29 -12.30
C ILE A 39 -8.36 -8.37 -11.05
N SER A 40 -8.34 -9.53 -10.39
CA SER A 40 -9.09 -9.76 -9.15
C SER A 40 -8.30 -9.33 -7.91
N ASN A 41 -9.00 -9.14 -6.79
CA ASN A 41 -8.35 -8.90 -5.49
C ASN A 41 -7.40 -10.04 -5.09
N PHE A 42 -7.75 -11.28 -5.45
CA PHE A 42 -6.94 -12.45 -5.14
C PHE A 42 -5.61 -12.42 -5.89
N ASP A 43 -5.64 -12.17 -7.20
CA ASP A 43 -4.42 -12.10 -8.02
C ASP A 43 -3.53 -10.94 -7.59
N LEU A 44 -4.13 -9.80 -7.20
CA LEU A 44 -3.38 -8.68 -6.62
C LEU A 44 -2.71 -9.04 -5.30
N LYS A 45 -3.38 -9.77 -4.41
CA LYS A 45 -2.79 -10.26 -3.14
C LYS A 45 -1.69 -11.30 -3.37
N MET A 46 -1.76 -12.05 -4.47
CA MET A 46 -0.68 -12.97 -4.87
C MET A 46 0.55 -12.22 -5.39
N ALA A 47 0.35 -11.16 -6.19
CA ALA A 47 1.44 -10.34 -6.72
C ALA A 47 2.05 -9.41 -5.67
N PHE A 48 1.22 -8.89 -4.75
CA PHE A 48 1.60 -7.98 -3.69
C PHE A 48 1.18 -8.53 -2.32
N PRO A 49 1.83 -9.61 -1.85
CA PRO A 49 1.49 -10.23 -0.59
C PRO A 49 1.75 -9.29 0.60
N ASP A 50 0.97 -9.44 1.66
CA ASP A 50 1.06 -8.56 2.84
C ASP A 50 2.41 -8.64 3.56
N CYS A 51 3.16 -9.73 3.33
CA CYS A 51 4.54 -9.89 3.81
C CYS A 51 5.49 -8.79 3.30
N LEU A 52 5.15 -8.12 2.19
CA LEU A 52 5.92 -6.97 1.70
C LEU A 52 5.87 -5.78 2.67
N GLN A 53 4.77 -5.60 3.41
CA GLN A 53 4.65 -4.48 4.36
C GLN A 53 5.05 -4.86 5.80
N GLY A 54 4.92 -6.12 6.19
CA GLY A 54 5.33 -6.57 7.52
C GLY A 54 5.34 -8.08 7.65
N ASP A 55 6.01 -8.60 8.68
CA ASP A 55 6.11 -10.05 8.90
C ASP A 55 4.75 -10.74 8.98
N SER A 56 4.59 -11.80 8.19
CA SER A 56 3.41 -12.65 8.16
C SER A 56 3.15 -13.37 9.50
N ASP A 57 4.17 -13.51 10.34
CA ASP A 57 4.08 -14.19 11.64
C ASP A 57 3.51 -13.31 12.77
N MET A 58 3.33 -12.01 12.52
CA MET A 58 2.81 -11.04 13.51
C MET A 58 1.49 -10.40 13.05
N GLN A 59 0.63 -11.19 12.39
CA GLN A 59 -0.68 -10.79 11.85
C GLN A 59 -1.78 -10.53 12.91
N PHE A 60 -1.42 -10.15 14.14
CA PHE A 60 -2.40 -9.69 15.14
C PHE A 60 -2.85 -8.24 14.91
N SER A 61 -2.45 -7.62 13.79
CA SER A 61 -2.87 -6.28 13.44
C SER A 61 -3.27 -6.22 11.98
N SER A 62 -4.53 -5.89 11.73
CA SER A 62 -5.13 -5.50 10.44
C SER A 62 -4.44 -4.30 9.75
N THR A 63 -3.32 -3.83 10.31
CA THR A 63 -2.62 -2.58 9.96
C THR A 63 -1.35 -2.80 9.14
N ARG A 64 -1.03 -4.04 8.75
CA ARG A 64 0.16 -4.40 7.96
C ARG A 64 -0.18 -5.11 6.65
N VAL A 65 -1.14 -4.55 5.92
CA VAL A 65 -1.56 -5.06 4.60
C VAL A 65 -1.19 -4.08 3.50
N VAL A 66 -0.72 -4.57 2.36
CA VAL A 66 -0.35 -3.69 1.24
C VAL A 66 -1.58 -2.94 0.71
N LEU A 67 -2.70 -3.67 0.60
CA LEU A 67 -3.98 -3.18 0.10
C LEU A 67 -5.13 -3.91 0.80
N SER A 68 -6.32 -3.32 0.79
CA SER A 68 -7.56 -3.97 1.22
C SER A 68 -8.73 -3.52 0.35
N ARG A 69 -9.79 -4.32 0.25
CA ARG A 69 -11.05 -3.86 -0.35
C ARG A 69 -11.66 -2.78 0.52
N VAL A 70 -12.23 -1.75 -0.10
CA VAL A 70 -12.75 -0.58 0.63
C VAL A 70 -13.83 -0.99 1.62
N GLU A 71 -14.72 -1.90 1.23
CA GLU A 71 -15.79 -2.44 2.08
C GLU A 71 -15.29 -3.31 3.25
N GLU A 72 -14.05 -3.78 3.20
CA GLU A 72 -13.43 -4.60 4.26
C GLU A 72 -12.64 -3.75 5.26
N ILE A 73 -12.46 -2.44 5.01
CA ILE A 73 -11.72 -1.54 5.90
C ILE A 73 -12.63 -1.04 7.01
N GLU A 74 -12.26 -1.35 8.25
CA GLU A 74 -12.94 -0.81 9.42
C GLU A 74 -12.81 0.73 9.48
N ALA A 75 -13.88 1.41 9.91
CA ALA A 75 -13.92 2.87 9.95
C ALA A 75 -12.76 3.50 10.74
N GLY A 76 -12.28 2.85 11.81
CA GLY A 76 -11.13 3.29 12.60
C GLY A 76 -9.78 3.22 11.88
N GLU A 77 -9.70 2.38 10.85
CA GLU A 77 -8.48 2.07 10.10
C GLU A 77 -8.38 2.80 8.76
N MET A 78 -9.48 3.36 8.25
CA MET A 78 -9.54 4.16 7.02
C MET A 78 -8.41 5.21 6.89
N LYS A 79 -8.00 5.82 8.00
CA LYS A 79 -6.91 6.82 8.03
C LYS A 79 -5.54 6.29 7.57
N ARG A 80 -5.33 4.97 7.62
CA ARG A 80 -4.11 4.27 7.20
C ARG A 80 -4.10 3.89 5.73
N PHE A 81 -5.18 4.16 5.02
CA PHE A 81 -5.31 3.87 3.59
C PHE A 81 -5.47 5.17 2.80
N PHE A 82 -5.18 5.10 1.50
CA PHE A 82 -5.54 6.15 0.55
C PHE A 82 -6.98 5.92 0.10
N THR A 83 -7.91 6.71 0.65
CA THR A 83 -9.36 6.49 0.52
C THR A 83 -10.07 7.60 -0.26
N LYS A 84 -9.33 8.59 -0.79
CA LYS A 84 -9.93 9.59 -1.68
C LYS A 84 -10.32 8.93 -3.01
N ASP A 85 -11.37 9.43 -3.64
CA ASP A 85 -11.92 8.84 -4.87
C ASP A 85 -10.88 8.72 -5.99
N GLU A 86 -10.00 9.70 -6.15
CA GLU A 86 -8.92 9.68 -7.14
C GLU A 86 -7.76 8.72 -6.79
N GLU A 87 -7.71 8.22 -5.56
CA GLU A 87 -6.67 7.32 -5.06
C GLU A 87 -7.12 5.86 -5.02
N LEU A 88 -8.43 5.62 -4.94
CA LEU A 88 -9.00 4.28 -5.00
C LEU A 88 -8.71 3.62 -6.35
N ILE A 89 -8.42 2.32 -6.33
CA ILE A 89 -8.12 1.54 -7.53
C ILE A 89 -9.31 0.63 -7.83
N GLN A 90 -9.88 0.78 -9.03
CA GLN A 90 -10.96 -0.06 -9.50
C GLN A 90 -10.39 -1.40 -10.00
N ILE A 91 -10.94 -2.49 -9.51
CA ILE A 91 -10.55 -3.86 -9.90
C ILE A 91 -11.81 -4.68 -10.24
N GLN A 92 -11.63 -5.94 -10.64
CA GLN A 92 -12.77 -6.83 -10.76
C GLN A 92 -13.42 -7.06 -9.40
N GLY A 93 -14.72 -6.78 -9.32
CA GLY A 93 -15.52 -7.02 -8.13
C GLY A 93 -15.52 -5.89 -7.08
N GLY A 94 -14.85 -4.75 -7.32
CA GLY A 94 -14.95 -3.62 -6.41
C GLY A 94 -13.80 -2.62 -6.49
N LYS A 95 -13.63 -1.86 -5.41
CA LYS A 95 -12.53 -0.91 -5.23
C LYS A 95 -11.62 -1.37 -4.10
N ILE A 96 -10.33 -1.16 -4.28
CA ILE A 96 -9.34 -1.35 -3.22
C ILE A 96 -8.72 -0.01 -2.82
N ALA A 97 -8.25 0.04 -1.59
CA ALA A 97 -7.43 1.13 -1.07
C ALA A 97 -6.04 0.59 -0.68
N VAL A 98 -5.01 1.40 -0.94
CA VAL A 98 -3.61 1.06 -0.66
C VAL A 98 -3.22 1.60 0.71
N CYS A 99 -2.51 0.81 1.51
CA CYS A 99 -2.01 1.28 2.80
C CYS A 99 -0.93 2.35 2.60
N ARG A 100 -1.06 3.46 3.31
CA ARG A 100 -0.14 4.61 3.23
C ARG A 100 1.02 4.53 4.22
N GLU A 101 0.92 3.67 5.23
CA GLU A 101 1.88 3.57 6.33
C GLU A 101 3.06 2.68 5.96
N TRP A 102 4.06 3.29 5.33
CA TRP A 102 5.33 2.63 4.99
C TRP A 102 6.48 3.37 5.65
N ASN A 103 7.42 2.61 6.20
CA ASN A 103 8.65 3.12 6.80
C ASN A 103 9.85 2.78 5.91
N TYR A 104 11.04 3.26 6.27
CA TYR A 104 12.25 3.03 5.49
C TYR A 104 12.61 1.54 5.36
N GLN A 105 12.32 0.74 6.40
CA GLN A 105 12.70 -0.67 6.48
C GLN A 105 11.78 -1.53 5.63
N ASN A 106 10.45 -1.41 5.81
CA ASN A 106 9.51 -2.29 5.11
C ASN A 106 9.35 -1.96 3.62
N ILE A 107 9.55 -0.70 3.21
CA ILE A 107 9.49 -0.38 1.78
C ILE A 107 10.62 -1.06 0.98
N GLN A 108 11.73 -1.46 1.61
CA GLN A 108 12.79 -2.21 0.92
C GLN A 108 12.34 -3.60 0.49
N ASN A 109 11.33 -4.19 1.14
CA ASN A 109 10.79 -5.48 0.74
C ASN A 109 9.89 -5.35 -0.50
N PHE A 110 9.37 -4.15 -0.77
CA PHE A 110 8.47 -3.87 -1.88
C PHE A 110 9.20 -3.47 -3.17
N ILE A 111 10.36 -2.80 -3.05
CA ILE A 111 11.14 -2.26 -4.18
C ILE A 111 12.00 -3.34 -4.82
#